data_AF-A0A7Y2MJ42-F1
#
_entry.id   AF-A0A7Y2MJ42-F1
#
_cell.length_a   1.000
_cell.length_b   1.000
_cell.length_c   1.000
_cell.angle_alpha   90.00
_cell.angle_beta   90.00
_cell.angle_gamma   90.00
#
_symmetry.space_group_name_H-M   'P 1'
#
loop_
_entity.id
_entity.type
_entity.pdbx_description
1 polymer ?
#
loop_
_entity_poly.entity_id
_entity_poly.type
_entity_poly.pdbx_seq_one_letter_code
_entity_poly.pdbx_strand_id
1 'polypeptide(L)' 'LSLLSVGFEQKGEGPDGTVELTLAGAAEIVLDVECIEVQLADIGGAWETASKPRHPGA' A
#
# COMPACT_ATOMS: atom_id res chain seq x y z
N LEU A 1 4.65 8.70 -14.68
CA LEU A 1 3.38 8.12 -14.18
C LEU A 1 3.61 7.79 -12.71
N SER A 2 2.80 8.33 -11.80
CA SER A 2 2.94 8.08 -10.35
C SER A 2 1.65 7.47 -9.83
N LEU A 3 1.78 6.32 -9.16
CA LEU A 3 0.71 5.67 -8.41
C LEU A 3 0.54 6.39 -7.07
N LEU A 4 -0.67 6.86 -6.80
CA LEU A 4 -0.98 7.63 -5.59
C LEU A 4 -1.58 6.77 -4.50
N SER A 5 -2.47 5.83 -4.86
CA SER A 5 -3.13 4.94 -3.92
C SER A 5 -3.47 3.60 -4.56
N VAL A 6 -3.51 2.58 -3.70
CA VAL A 6 -4.03 1.25 -4.00
C VAL A 6 -5.17 1.00 -3.02
N GLY A 7 -6.39 0.90 -3.53
CA GLY A 7 -7.60 0.56 -2.77
C GLY A 7 -8.07 -0.84 -3.09
N PHE A 8 -8.69 -1.52 -2.12
CA PHE A 8 -9.40 -2.77 -2.35
C PHE A 8 -10.80 -2.66 -1.75
N GLU A 9 -11.82 -2.82 -2.59
CA GLU A 9 -13.22 -2.92 -2.20
C GLU A 9 -13.65 -4.39 -2.26
N GLN A 10 -13.90 -4.99 -1.10
CA GLN A 10 -14.37 -6.37 -0.99
C GLN A 10 -15.82 -6.50 -1.47
N LYS A 11 -16.12 -7.56 -2.21
CA LYS A 11 -17.50 -7.91 -2.61
C LYS A 11 -18.09 -8.93 -1.63
N GLY A 12 -19.11 -8.50 -0.89
CA GLY A 12 -19.79 -9.36 0.08
C GLY A 12 -18.84 -9.86 1.17
N GLU A 13 -18.90 -11.17 1.47
CA GLU A 13 -18.06 -11.81 2.49
C GLU A 13 -16.95 -12.69 1.89
N GLY A 14 -16.86 -12.77 0.56
CA GLY A 14 -15.87 -13.56 -0.16
C GLY A 14 -14.49 -12.87 -0.25
N PRO A 15 -13.44 -13.58 -0.70
CA PRO A 15 -12.12 -12.98 -0.92
C PRO A 15 -12.06 -12.09 -2.17
N ASP A 16 -13.10 -12.11 -3.01
CA ASP A 16 -13.19 -11.37 -4.25
C ASP A 16 -13.52 -9.89 -4.03
N GLY A 17 -13.19 -9.08 -5.02
CA GLY A 17 -13.39 -7.64 -4.93
C GLY A 17 -12.85 -6.90 -6.13
N THR A 18 -12.69 -5.60 -5.94
CA THR A 18 -12.18 -4.67 -6.95
C THR A 18 -10.96 -3.94 -6.40
N VAL A 19 -9.87 -3.94 -7.16
CA VAL A 19 -8.67 -3.17 -6.85
C VAL A 19 -8.67 -1.88 -7.67
N GLU A 20 -8.53 -0.75 -6.98
CA GLU A 20 -8.48 0.58 -7.57
C GLU A 20 -7.07 1.14 -7.46
N LEU A 21 -6.48 1.52 -8.60
CA LEU A 21 -5.16 2.13 -8.70
C LEU A 21 -5.31 3.58 -9.16
N THR A 22 -5.21 4.53 -8.23
CA THR A 22 -5.34 5.96 -8.54
C THR A 22 -4.01 6.53 -9.02
N LEU A 23 -4.02 7.22 -10.16
CA LEU A 23 -2.84 7.78 -10.80
C LEU A 23 -2.86 9.31 -10.73
N ALA A 24 -1.69 9.94 -10.57
CA ALA A 24 -1.55 11.39 -10.43
C ALA A 24 -2.08 12.22 -11.62
N GLY A 25 -2.40 11.59 -12.75
CA GLY A 25 -2.95 12.21 -13.96
C GLY A 25 -4.47 12.26 -14.04
N ALA A 26 -5.18 12.19 -12.90
CA ALA A 26 -6.64 12.04 -12.85
C ALA A 26 -7.12 10.83 -13.67
N ALA A 27 -6.37 9.74 -13.58
CA ALA A 27 -6.67 8.47 -14.23
C ALA A 27 -6.72 7.37 -13.19
N GLU A 28 -7.47 6.32 -13.49
CA GLU A 28 -7.68 5.20 -12.58
C GLU A 28 -7.66 3.88 -13.37
N ILE A 29 -7.10 2.85 -12.76
CA ILE A 29 -7.17 1.46 -13.27
C ILE A 29 -7.97 0.65 -12.25
N VAL A 30 -9.01 -0.01 -12.73
CA VAL A 30 -9.92 -0.83 -11.93
C VAL A 30 -9.77 -2.29 -12.36
N LEU A 31 -9.54 -3.17 -11.40
CA LEU A 31 -9.32 -4.60 -11.63
C LEU A 31 -10.32 -5.42 -10.82
N ASP A 32 -11.14 -6.23 -11.49
CA ASP A 32 -11.93 -7.27 -10.82
C ASP A 32 -11.04 -8.48 -10.52
N VAL A 33 -11.00 -8.89 -9.25
CA VAL A 33 -10.13 -9.97 -8.79
C VAL A 33 -10.91 -10.98 -7.95
N GLU A 34 -10.59 -12.25 -8.09
CA GLU A 34 -11.19 -13.33 -7.28
C GLU A 34 -10.56 -13.43 -5.88
N CYS A 35 -9.34 -12.92 -5.72
CA CYS A 35 -8.60 -12.88 -4.46
C CYS A 35 -7.46 -11.86 -4.57
N ILE A 36 -7.07 -11.25 -3.45
CA ILE A 36 -5.90 -10.38 -3.36
C ILE A 36 -4.89 -10.92 -2.35
N GLU A 37 -3.64 -11.05 -2.79
CA GLU A 37 -2.49 -11.36 -1.95
C GLU A 37 -1.47 -10.23 -2.06
N VAL A 38 -1.01 -9.71 -0.92
CA VAL A 38 -0.08 -8.58 -0.87
C VAL A 38 1.13 -8.96 -0.05
N GLN A 39 2.32 -8.66 -0.57
CA GLN A 39 3.57 -8.77 0.15
C GLN A 39 4.24 -7.39 0.18
N LEU A 40 4.58 -6.93 1.38
CA LEU A 40 5.34 -5.70 1.57
C LEU A 40 6.78 -6.06 1.96
N ALA A 41 7.72 -5.60 1.16
CA ALA A 41 9.15 -5.73 1.43
C ALA A 41 9.81 -4.36 1.38
N ASP A 42 10.72 -4.10 2.31
CA ASP A 42 11.64 -2.97 2.18
C ASP A 42 12.67 -3.33 1.10
N ILE A 43 12.60 -2.62 -0.03
CA ILE A 43 13.52 -2.81 -1.15
C ILE A 43 14.78 -1.95 -1.01
N GLY A 44 14.85 -1.09 0.01
CA GLY A 44 15.98 -0.23 0.31
C GLY A 44 17.02 -0.89 1.23
N GLY A 45 18.22 -0.32 1.26
CA GLY A 45 19.19 -0.64 2.30
C GLY A 45 18.76 -0.05 3.64
N ALA A 46 19.16 -0.68 4.75
CA ALA A 46 19.00 -0.09 6.07
C ALA A 46 19.72 1.26 6.12
N TRP A 47 19.02 2.30 6.59
CA TRP A 47 19.54 3.66 6.72
C TRP A 47 19.70 4.03 8.20
N GLU A 48 20.81 4.70 8.52
CA GLU A 48 21.05 5.19 9.88
C GLU A 48 20.16 6.41 10.17
N THR A 49 19.59 6.44 11.39
CA THR A 49 18.93 7.65 11.89
C THR A 49 19.96 8.64 12.42
N ALA A 50 19.85 9.92 12.04
CA ALA A 50 20.70 10.98 12.57
C ALA A 50 20.49 11.25 14.07
N SER A 51 19.42 10.71 14.67
CA SER A 51 19.10 10.92 16.08
C SER A 51 18.39 9.71 16.68
N LYS A 52 18.82 9.32 17.88
CA LYS A 52 18.13 8.33 18.70
C LYS A 52 17.07 9.03 19.57
N PRO A 53 15.81 8.59 19.59
CA PRO A 53 14.81 9.16 20.49
C PRO A 53 15.24 8.97 21.95
N ARG A 54 15.10 10.03 22.76
CA ARG A 54 15.31 9.98 24.21
C ARG A 54 13.99 9.67 24.90
N HIS A 55 13.94 8.54 25.58
CA HIS A 55 12.81 8.20 26.46
C HIS A 55 13.08 8.75 27.87
N PRO A 56 12.09 9.36 28.54
CA PRO A 56 12.25 9.78 29.93
C PRO A 56 12.52 8.57 30.85
N GLY A 57 13.59 8.63 31.65
CA GLY A 57 13.93 7.60 32.65
C GLY A 57 14.88 6.49 32.17
N ALA A 58 15.40 6.57 30.95
CA ALA A 58 16.51 5.75 30.47
C ALA A 58 17.88 6.41 30.71
#